data_AF-A0A1Q4G1F3-F1
#
_entry.id   AF-A0A1Q4G1F3-F1
#
_cell.length_a   1.000
_cell.length_b   1.000
_cell.length_c   1.000
_cell.angle_alpha   90.00
_cell.angle_beta   90.00
_cell.angle_gamma   90.00
#
_symmetry.space_group_name_H-M   'P 1'
#
loop_
_entity.id
_entity.type
_entity.pdbx_description
1 polymer ?
#
loop_
_entity_poly.entity_id
_entity_poly.type
_entity_poly.pdbx_seq_one_letter_code
_entity_poly.pdbx_strand_id
1 'polypeptide(L)'
;MEINSQLIIDRLSQRMDLDRVYLFKYQFLGQEHYHLLLALKHVSGLSPKVLKPIVELCLMDQQNISFELVPIAEMLSKVKVGSLYYSYASLPENTVHQASNKKNPPLQAKELKSVLEIADEYYRKLLPISAGFLRGAETFGQQGNYQRAVFMLHQSMENHLRFLQLMIDGKANNVHHVNNRIKSLNEHFSLLRESLVGKDEEEKKRFRLLDSAFDAVKQNKDLEISAFDASWLYEHCKFVLHTIEQLYLSFMEGLKTGYEKLLAKEEQKVVNKNVEVAVGNLVAKETTLSNATASQFHVFPWPERYETDILHVLAQIRQENNPEQMMLLNYYVSDAYGKGLFHFPVVENEKAEIYLAVIKKKIGHCHFRKIVYGGVTAIVAFMSTDFLATKLELGSRFSHTIWNESVVLYRHPRYKPTYSVSPVNWHDTLFKTSISWTRNSKLMQDLLGVFAFEGLTSPQLAVLFLNQLTSIGLCSYLYLRIGYAPMNVTIADLVDWTCICDKKVKEFYTARSEVEEILNAELLKQMKGRVYELPSPLAQLDMDYFRSKAKEITDFFVDLCDQSIRYMELKSEVKLNEII
;
A
#
# COMPACT_ATOMS: atom_id res chain seq x y z
N MET A 1 -13.40 37.01 -17.15
CA MET A 1 -12.67 38.09 -16.46
C MET A 1 -11.29 37.54 -16.15
N GLU A 2 -10.22 38.16 -16.64
CA GLU A 2 -8.86 37.65 -16.43
C GLU A 2 -8.44 37.94 -14.98
N ILE A 3 -8.06 36.91 -14.23
CA ILE A 3 -7.64 37.07 -12.83
C ILE A 3 -6.32 37.82 -12.81
N ASN A 4 -6.31 39.01 -12.20
CA ASN A 4 -5.09 39.80 -12.04
C ASN A 4 -4.27 39.25 -10.86
N SER A 5 -3.55 38.15 -11.11
CA SER A 5 -2.74 37.46 -10.11
C SER A 5 -1.69 38.39 -9.49
N GLN A 6 -1.08 39.28 -10.28
CA GLN A 6 -0.06 40.21 -9.78
C GLN A 6 -0.62 41.18 -8.74
N LEU A 7 -1.78 41.80 -9.00
CA LEU A 7 -2.44 42.69 -8.05
C LEU A 7 -2.80 41.97 -6.73
N ILE A 8 -3.27 40.72 -6.83
CA ILE A 8 -3.58 39.89 -5.66
C ILE A 8 -2.32 39.63 -4.83
N ILE A 9 -1.22 39.23 -5.49
CA ILE A 9 0.06 38.95 -4.83
C ILE A 9 0.63 40.22 -4.18
N ASP A 10 0.56 41.38 -4.83
CA ASP A 10 1.05 42.63 -4.27
C ASP A 10 0.27 43.03 -3.00
N ARG A 11 -1.07 42.92 -3.05
CA ARG A 11 -1.93 43.20 -1.89
C ARG A 11 -1.66 42.25 -0.71
N LEU A 12 -1.48 40.96 -0.99
CA LEU A 12 -1.23 39.93 0.03
C LEU A 12 0.19 40.06 0.62
N SER A 13 1.21 40.21 -0.21
CA SER A 13 2.62 40.27 0.24
C SER A 13 2.92 41.48 1.13
N GLN A 14 2.14 42.55 1.01
CA GLN A 14 2.22 43.73 1.89
C GLN A 14 1.64 43.50 3.30
N ARG A 15 0.77 42.50 3.47
CA ARG A 15 -0.05 42.31 4.68
C ARG A 15 0.21 40.99 5.40
N MET A 16 0.94 40.06 4.78
CA MET A 16 1.26 38.75 5.35
C MET A 16 2.59 38.21 4.87
N ASP A 17 3.23 37.40 5.71
CA ASP A 17 4.50 36.73 5.40
C ASP A 17 4.25 35.43 4.61
N LEU A 18 4.18 35.58 3.29
CA LEU A 18 3.99 34.49 2.34
C LEU A 18 5.32 33.74 2.10
N ASP A 19 5.30 32.40 2.13
CA ASP A 19 6.40 31.60 1.57
C ASP A 19 6.14 31.37 0.07
N ARG A 20 4.93 30.90 -0.27
CA ARG A 20 4.50 30.59 -1.64
C ARG A 20 3.01 30.84 -1.84
N VAL A 21 2.64 31.20 -3.06
CA VAL A 21 1.24 31.25 -3.47
C VAL A 21 1.05 30.47 -4.75
N TYR A 22 0.02 29.63 -4.75
CA TYR A 22 -0.39 28.84 -5.88
C TYR A 22 -1.78 29.26 -6.34
N LEU A 23 -1.94 29.49 -7.63
CA LEU A 23 -3.23 29.71 -8.28
C LEU A 23 -3.44 28.57 -9.26
N PHE A 24 -4.45 27.75 -9.00
CA PHE A 24 -4.80 26.63 -9.87
C PHE A 24 -6.31 26.60 -10.11
N LYS A 25 -6.70 25.83 -11.12
CA LYS A 25 -8.08 25.63 -11.50
C LYS A 25 -8.48 24.18 -11.33
N TYR A 26 -9.74 23.94 -11.03
CA TYR A 26 -10.30 22.60 -10.99
C TYR A 26 -11.73 22.60 -11.52
N GLN A 27 -12.17 21.45 -12.03
CA GLN A 27 -13.56 21.25 -12.43
C GLN A 27 -14.34 20.57 -11.33
N PHE A 28 -15.46 21.15 -10.95
CA PHE A 28 -16.38 20.55 -9.99
C PHE A 28 -17.82 20.88 -10.41
N LEU A 29 -18.66 19.85 -10.48
CA LEU A 29 -20.06 19.94 -10.95
C LEU A 29 -20.19 20.56 -12.35
N GLY A 30 -19.25 20.23 -13.25
CA GLY A 30 -19.23 20.77 -14.62
C GLY A 30 -18.87 22.26 -14.71
N GLN A 31 -18.46 22.89 -13.61
CA GLN A 31 -18.01 24.28 -13.57
C GLN A 31 -16.52 24.36 -13.27
N GLU A 32 -15.83 25.31 -13.90
CA GLU A 32 -14.42 25.60 -13.63
C GLU A 32 -14.33 26.60 -12.46
N HIS A 33 -13.49 26.26 -11.47
CA HIS A 33 -13.28 27.06 -10.26
C HIS A 33 -11.82 27.46 -10.15
N TYR A 34 -11.57 28.67 -9.68
CA TYR A 34 -10.23 29.15 -9.34
C TYR A 34 -9.99 29.07 -7.83
N HIS A 35 -8.80 28.62 -7.47
CA HIS A 35 -8.42 28.44 -6.08
C HIS A 35 -7.01 28.98 -5.79
N LEU A 36 -6.88 29.72 -4.70
CA LEU A 36 -5.63 30.24 -4.17
C LEU A 36 -5.20 29.43 -2.95
N LEU A 37 -4.07 28.73 -3.07
CA LEU A 37 -3.42 28.11 -1.92
C LEU A 37 -2.29 29.02 -1.42
N LEU A 38 -2.46 29.55 -0.21
CA LEU A 38 -1.54 30.48 0.45
C LEU A 38 -0.69 29.72 1.47
N ALA A 39 0.56 29.43 1.10
CA ALA A 39 1.51 28.74 1.97
C ALA A 39 2.29 29.75 2.82
N LEU A 40 2.02 29.74 4.12
CA LEU A 40 2.53 30.72 5.07
C LEU A 40 3.77 30.22 5.82
N LYS A 41 4.65 31.13 6.22
CA LYS A 41 5.68 30.81 7.22
C LYS A 41 5.02 30.64 8.59
N HIS A 42 5.51 29.67 9.36
CA HIS A 42 4.96 29.39 10.68
C HIS A 42 5.26 30.54 11.64
N VAL A 43 4.23 31.09 12.29
CA VAL A 43 4.36 32.04 13.40
C VAL A 43 3.87 31.34 14.67
N SER A 44 4.75 31.23 15.68
CA SER A 44 4.43 30.55 16.93
C SER A 44 3.23 31.19 17.64
N GLY A 45 2.24 30.36 18.01
CA GLY A 45 1.06 30.77 18.77
C GLY A 45 -0.08 31.38 17.96
N LEU A 46 0.03 31.47 16.62
CA LEU A 46 -1.00 32.09 15.78
C LEU A 46 -1.55 31.09 14.76
N SER A 47 -2.85 30.83 14.80
CA SER A 47 -3.52 29.98 13.81
C SER A 47 -3.60 30.72 12.46
N PRO A 48 -3.26 30.08 11.33
CA PRO A 48 -3.46 30.65 9.99
C PRO A 48 -4.87 31.19 9.76
N LYS A 49 -5.89 30.59 10.39
CA LYS A 49 -7.29 30.99 10.25
C LYS A 49 -7.57 32.43 10.72
N VAL A 50 -6.73 33.00 11.59
CA VAL A 50 -6.84 34.40 12.03
C VAL A 50 -6.59 35.39 10.88
N LEU A 51 -5.85 34.98 9.84
CA LEU A 51 -5.52 35.83 8.70
C LEU A 51 -6.61 35.81 7.61
N LYS A 52 -7.66 34.99 7.77
CA LYS A 52 -8.74 34.84 6.78
C LYS A 52 -9.40 36.17 6.39
N PRO A 53 -9.79 37.07 7.33
CA PRO A 53 -10.41 38.34 6.96
C PRO A 53 -9.50 39.26 6.12
N ILE A 54 -8.18 39.16 6.31
CA ILE A 54 -7.21 39.93 5.52
C ILE A 54 -7.21 39.45 4.08
N VAL A 55 -7.25 38.13 3.85
CA VAL A 55 -7.35 37.56 2.50
C VAL A 55 -8.66 37.95 1.84
N GLU A 56 -9.79 37.84 2.55
CA GLU A 56 -11.11 38.22 2.05
C GLU A 56 -11.13 39.69 1.60
N LEU A 57 -10.53 40.60 2.37
CA LEU A 57 -10.42 42.01 2.02
C LEU A 57 -9.52 42.23 0.79
N CYS A 58 -8.42 41.49 0.65
CA CYS A 58 -7.56 41.54 -0.54
C CYS A 58 -8.26 41.04 -1.81
N LEU A 59 -9.20 40.08 -1.65
CA LEU A 59 -9.96 39.45 -2.73
C LEU A 59 -11.35 40.06 -2.95
N MET A 60 -11.73 41.14 -2.24
CA MET A 60 -13.09 41.70 -2.27
C MET A 60 -13.57 42.09 -3.69
N ASP A 61 -12.64 42.51 -4.55
CA ASP A 61 -12.92 42.89 -5.94
C ASP A 61 -12.76 41.72 -6.94
N GLN A 62 -12.45 40.51 -6.44
CA GLN A 62 -12.19 39.32 -7.25
C GLN A 62 -13.35 38.32 -7.07
N GLN A 63 -14.25 38.28 -8.05
CA GLN A 63 -15.35 37.32 -8.04
C GLN A 63 -14.83 35.90 -8.38
N ASN A 64 -15.41 34.88 -7.74
CA ASN A 64 -15.21 33.45 -8.03
C ASN A 64 -13.80 32.87 -7.77
N ILE A 65 -13.04 33.44 -6.85
CA ILE A 65 -11.78 32.85 -6.37
C ILE A 65 -11.97 32.37 -4.93
N SER A 66 -11.83 31.07 -4.73
CA SER A 66 -11.76 30.46 -3.40
C SER A 66 -10.32 30.44 -2.89
N PHE A 67 -10.10 30.30 -1.58
CA PHE A 67 -8.74 30.26 -1.03
C PHE A 67 -8.60 29.36 0.20
N GLU A 68 -7.38 28.89 0.42
CA GLU A 68 -6.95 28.11 1.58
C GLU A 68 -5.65 28.68 2.17
N LEU A 69 -5.56 28.70 3.51
CA LEU A 69 -4.38 29.13 4.25
C LEU A 69 -3.74 27.91 4.93
N VAL A 70 -2.50 27.59 4.58
CA VAL A 70 -1.78 26.42 5.11
C VAL A 70 -0.35 26.77 5.54
N PRO A 71 0.15 26.29 6.69
CA PRO A 71 1.56 26.39 7.00
C PRO A 71 2.42 25.62 5.98
N ILE A 72 3.50 26.22 5.49
CA ILE A 72 4.35 25.59 4.46
C ILE A 72 4.88 24.20 4.89
N ALA A 73 5.22 24.04 6.18
CA ALA A 73 5.69 22.76 6.71
C ALA A 73 4.60 21.68 6.65
N GLU A 74 3.35 22.05 6.89
CA GLU A 74 2.20 21.14 6.79
C GLU A 74 1.95 20.75 5.35
N MET A 75 1.88 21.73 4.43
CA MET A 75 1.72 21.47 3.00
C MET A 75 2.79 20.51 2.46
N LEU A 76 4.08 20.77 2.76
CA LEU A 76 5.17 19.90 2.35
C LEU A 76 5.09 18.51 2.98
N SER A 77 4.60 18.40 4.23
CA SER A 77 4.36 17.11 4.86
C SER A 77 3.25 16.34 4.14
N LYS A 78 2.17 17.02 3.70
CA LYS A 78 1.04 16.41 2.98
C LYS A 78 1.45 15.90 1.60
N VAL A 79 2.24 16.69 0.88
CA VAL A 79 2.87 16.27 -0.39
C VAL A 79 3.69 14.99 -0.20
N LYS A 80 4.55 14.95 0.84
CA LYS A 80 5.39 13.78 1.14
C LYS A 80 4.63 12.49 1.44
N VAL A 81 3.42 12.59 1.98
CA VAL A 81 2.57 11.42 2.28
C VAL A 81 1.62 11.07 1.14
N GLY A 82 1.76 11.68 -0.03
CA GLY A 82 0.97 11.33 -1.21
C GLY A 82 -0.31 12.14 -1.42
N SER A 83 -0.41 13.36 -0.88
CA SER A 83 -1.55 14.24 -1.18
C SER A 83 -1.59 14.60 -2.67
N LEU A 84 -2.64 14.17 -3.37
CA LEU A 84 -2.86 14.52 -4.77
C LEU A 84 -3.18 16.02 -4.91
N TYR A 85 -4.00 16.58 -4.01
CA TYR A 85 -4.41 17.98 -4.02
C TYR A 85 -3.23 18.94 -3.89
N TYR A 86 -2.42 18.80 -2.83
CA TYR A 86 -1.27 19.69 -2.61
C TYR A 86 -0.18 19.45 -3.65
N SER A 87 -0.07 18.24 -4.19
CA SER A 87 0.91 17.97 -5.24
C SER A 87 0.52 18.64 -6.56
N TYR A 88 -0.76 18.59 -6.93
CA TYR A 88 -1.28 19.31 -8.09
C TYR A 88 -1.18 20.82 -7.92
N ALA A 89 -1.62 21.35 -6.79
CA ALA A 89 -1.54 22.78 -6.48
C ALA A 89 -0.10 23.30 -6.58
N SER A 90 0.89 22.51 -6.18
CA SER A 90 2.29 22.92 -6.15
C SER A 90 3.09 22.65 -7.43
N LEU A 91 2.42 22.30 -8.53
CA LEU A 91 3.03 22.24 -9.85
C LEU A 91 3.64 23.61 -10.24
N PRO A 92 4.75 23.63 -11.01
CA PRO A 92 5.40 24.88 -11.40
C PRO A 92 4.48 25.87 -12.13
N GLU A 93 3.60 25.38 -13.01
CA GLU A 93 2.62 26.22 -13.73
C GLU A 93 1.61 26.92 -12.83
N ASN A 94 1.36 26.37 -11.64
CA ASN A 94 0.41 26.92 -10.69
C ASN A 94 1.07 27.91 -9.72
N THR A 95 2.40 28.04 -9.74
CA THR A 95 3.13 28.92 -8.82
C THR A 95 3.09 30.37 -9.29
N VAL A 96 2.43 31.24 -8.53
CA VAL A 96 2.31 32.68 -8.86
C VAL A 96 3.17 33.57 -7.97
N HIS A 97 3.63 33.08 -6.81
CA HIS A 97 4.56 33.79 -5.94
C HIS A 97 5.49 32.82 -5.19
N GLN A 98 6.76 33.20 -5.05
CA GLN A 98 7.76 32.47 -4.28
C GLN A 98 8.75 33.46 -3.63
N ALA A 99 8.99 33.30 -2.33
CA ALA A 99 9.96 34.13 -1.61
C ALA A 99 11.40 33.97 -2.16
N SER A 100 12.12 35.08 -2.28
CA SER A 100 13.38 35.24 -3.03
C SER A 100 14.56 34.37 -2.57
N ASN A 101 14.48 33.80 -1.37
CA ASN A 101 15.56 33.06 -0.69
C ASN A 101 15.52 31.54 -0.89
N LYS A 102 14.56 30.99 -1.65
CA LYS A 102 14.46 29.54 -1.89
C LYS A 102 14.23 29.27 -3.38
N LYS A 103 15.20 28.65 -4.07
CA LYS A 103 15.06 28.22 -5.49
C LYS A 103 14.62 26.77 -5.67
N ASN A 104 14.41 26.02 -4.59
CA ASN A 104 14.06 24.60 -4.73
C ASN A 104 12.57 24.43 -5.06
N PRO A 105 12.23 23.76 -6.18
CA PRO A 105 10.86 23.40 -6.47
C PRO A 105 10.32 22.49 -5.34
N PRO A 106 9.04 22.60 -4.99
CA PRO A 106 8.43 21.78 -3.94
C PRO A 106 8.37 20.30 -4.31
N LEU A 107 8.45 20.00 -5.61
CA LEU A 107 8.23 18.68 -6.19
C LEU A 107 9.26 18.37 -7.28
N GLN A 108 9.86 17.19 -7.21
CA GLN A 108 10.67 16.58 -8.26
C GLN A 108 9.86 15.51 -9.00
N ALA A 109 10.32 15.11 -10.20
CA ALA A 109 9.65 14.09 -11.00
C ALA A 109 9.42 12.77 -10.22
N LYS A 110 10.39 12.35 -9.40
CA LYS A 110 10.28 11.16 -8.54
C LYS A 110 9.13 11.27 -7.51
N GLU A 111 8.93 12.44 -6.93
CA GLU A 111 7.88 12.68 -5.93
C GLU A 111 6.50 12.66 -6.58
N LEU A 112 6.37 13.29 -7.76
CA LEU A 112 5.13 13.24 -8.56
C LEU A 112 4.76 11.81 -8.96
N LYS A 113 5.73 11.02 -9.43
CA LYS A 113 5.51 9.62 -9.77
C LYS A 113 4.98 8.83 -8.57
N SER A 114 5.57 9.01 -7.40
CA SER A 114 5.11 8.35 -6.17
C SER A 114 3.69 8.75 -5.78
N VAL A 115 3.33 10.04 -5.93
CA VAL A 115 1.97 10.51 -5.65
C VAL A 115 0.97 9.88 -6.62
N LEU A 116 1.30 9.82 -7.91
CA LEU A 116 0.46 9.19 -8.94
C LEU A 116 0.25 7.69 -8.68
N GLU A 117 1.29 6.96 -8.32
CA GLU A 117 1.20 5.52 -7.98
C GLU A 117 0.31 5.28 -6.77
N ILE A 118 0.46 6.08 -5.71
CA ILE A 118 -0.39 6.00 -4.51
C ILE A 118 -1.84 6.35 -4.85
N ALA A 119 -2.05 7.39 -5.66
CA ALA A 119 -3.38 7.84 -6.07
C ALA A 119 -4.10 6.77 -6.92
N ASP A 120 -3.39 6.10 -7.84
CA ASP A 120 -3.92 5.00 -8.64
C ASP A 120 -4.25 3.78 -7.76
N GLU A 121 -3.39 3.43 -6.79
CA GLU A 121 -3.67 2.34 -5.85
C GLU A 121 -4.96 2.61 -5.06
N TYR A 122 -5.13 3.83 -4.53
CA TYR A 122 -6.34 4.18 -3.80
C TYR A 122 -7.58 4.15 -4.70
N TYR A 123 -7.48 4.64 -5.93
CA TYR A 123 -8.57 4.61 -6.91
C TYR A 123 -9.02 3.17 -7.17
N ARG A 124 -8.08 2.27 -7.50
CA ARG A 124 -8.37 0.86 -7.77
C ARG A 124 -8.92 0.10 -6.56
N LYS A 125 -8.56 0.52 -5.35
CA LYS A 125 -8.95 -0.17 -4.10
C LYS A 125 -10.30 0.28 -3.55
N LEU A 126 -10.57 1.58 -3.52
CA LEU A 126 -11.72 2.15 -2.83
C LEU A 126 -12.95 2.27 -3.73
N LEU A 127 -12.77 2.59 -5.00
CA LEU A 127 -13.89 2.79 -5.92
C LEU A 127 -14.74 1.53 -6.10
N PRO A 128 -14.17 0.31 -6.29
CA PRO A 128 -14.98 -0.90 -6.41
C PRO A 128 -15.79 -1.23 -5.14
N ILE A 129 -15.27 -0.86 -3.97
CA ILE A 129 -15.98 -1.04 -2.70
C ILE A 129 -17.22 -0.15 -2.68
N SER A 130 -17.06 1.13 -3.02
CA SER A 130 -18.17 2.06 -3.06
C SER A 130 -19.20 1.72 -4.13
N ALA A 131 -18.76 1.27 -5.31
CA ALA A 131 -19.63 0.79 -6.38
C ALA A 131 -20.42 -0.47 -5.96
N GLY A 132 -19.80 -1.35 -5.16
CA GLY A 132 -20.49 -2.48 -4.53
C GLY A 132 -21.63 -2.03 -3.62
N PHE A 133 -21.39 -1.04 -2.75
CA PHE A 133 -22.44 -0.47 -1.90
C PHE A 133 -23.55 0.21 -2.69
N LEU A 134 -23.22 0.97 -3.75
CA LEU A 134 -24.23 1.60 -4.59
C LEU A 134 -25.14 0.57 -5.29
N ARG A 135 -24.58 -0.52 -5.82
CA ARG A 135 -25.36 -1.64 -6.37
C ARG A 135 -26.22 -2.34 -5.31
N GLY A 136 -25.69 -2.47 -4.09
CA GLY A 136 -26.46 -2.98 -2.96
C GLY A 136 -27.66 -2.10 -2.63
N ALA A 137 -27.48 -0.77 -2.66
CA ALA A 137 -28.57 0.18 -2.45
C ALA A 137 -29.67 0.04 -3.50
N GLU A 138 -29.31 -0.07 -4.78
CA GLU A 138 -30.25 -0.31 -5.88
C GLU A 138 -31.04 -1.61 -5.67
N THR A 139 -30.34 -2.69 -5.32
CA THR A 139 -30.94 -4.01 -5.09
C THR A 139 -31.96 -3.97 -3.94
N PHE A 140 -31.59 -3.40 -2.79
CA PHE A 140 -32.53 -3.27 -1.66
C PHE A 140 -33.69 -2.32 -1.97
N GLY A 141 -33.45 -1.27 -2.75
CA GLY A 141 -34.50 -0.35 -3.20
C GLY A 141 -35.54 -1.05 -4.08
N GLN A 142 -35.10 -1.89 -5.03
CA GLN A 142 -35.99 -2.70 -5.87
C GLN A 142 -36.82 -3.72 -5.08
N GLN A 143 -36.27 -4.23 -3.97
CA GLN A 143 -36.95 -5.15 -3.05
C GLN A 143 -37.90 -4.43 -2.08
N GLY A 144 -38.00 -3.10 -2.13
CA GLY A 144 -38.81 -2.31 -1.20
C GLY A 144 -38.20 -2.15 0.20
N ASN A 145 -36.95 -2.59 0.41
CA ASN A 145 -36.26 -2.45 1.70
C ASN A 145 -35.50 -1.11 1.76
N TYR A 146 -36.24 -0.01 1.90
CA TYR A 146 -35.69 1.34 1.81
C TYR A 146 -34.70 1.68 2.94
N GLN A 147 -34.90 1.14 4.15
CA GLN A 147 -33.95 1.31 5.25
C GLN A 147 -32.57 0.73 4.90
N ARG A 148 -32.52 -0.51 4.39
CA ARG A 148 -31.25 -1.12 3.95
C ARG A 148 -30.70 -0.47 2.69
N ALA A 149 -31.55 0.01 1.80
CA ALA A 149 -31.12 0.73 0.61
C ALA A 149 -30.37 2.03 0.99
N VAL A 150 -30.95 2.84 1.88
CA VAL A 150 -30.34 4.09 2.36
C VAL A 150 -29.10 3.83 3.22
N PHE A 151 -29.07 2.74 4.00
CA PHE A 151 -27.84 2.29 4.68
C PHE A 151 -26.71 2.01 3.69
N MET A 152 -26.98 1.29 2.60
CA MET A 152 -25.98 1.02 1.58
C MET A 152 -25.54 2.30 0.85
N LEU A 153 -26.45 3.25 0.61
CA LEU A 153 -26.11 4.58 0.09
C LEU A 153 -25.17 5.34 1.02
N HIS A 154 -25.44 5.31 2.34
CA HIS A 154 -24.56 5.92 3.34
C HIS A 154 -23.14 5.35 3.26
N GLN A 155 -23.00 4.03 3.19
CA GLN A 155 -21.70 3.38 3.05
C GLN A 155 -20.98 3.77 1.75
N SER A 156 -21.70 3.90 0.65
CA SER A 156 -21.11 4.39 -0.61
C SER A 156 -20.63 5.83 -0.50
N MET A 157 -21.44 6.71 0.08
CA MET A 157 -21.10 8.11 0.32
C MET A 157 -19.89 8.27 1.26
N GLU A 158 -19.83 7.50 2.35
CA GLU A 158 -18.68 7.50 3.26
C GLU A 158 -17.39 7.13 2.53
N ASN A 159 -17.42 6.11 1.68
CA ASN A 159 -16.24 5.66 0.94
C ASN A 159 -15.75 6.70 -0.09
N HIS A 160 -16.65 7.38 -0.82
CA HIS A 160 -16.25 8.46 -1.74
C HIS A 160 -15.74 9.70 -1.00
N LEU A 161 -16.35 10.07 0.13
CA LEU A 161 -15.84 11.18 0.92
C LEU A 161 -14.50 10.84 1.58
N ARG A 162 -14.28 9.58 1.97
CA ARG A 162 -12.98 9.10 2.43
C ARG A 162 -11.94 9.15 1.31
N PHE A 163 -12.35 8.83 0.09
CA PHE A 163 -11.53 8.93 -1.10
C PHE A 163 -11.12 10.39 -1.40
N LEU A 164 -12.06 11.33 -1.30
CA LEU A 164 -11.77 12.76 -1.41
C LEU A 164 -10.85 13.27 -0.28
N GLN A 165 -11.02 12.76 0.95
CA GLN A 165 -10.11 13.08 2.05
C GLN A 165 -8.69 12.57 1.78
N LEU A 166 -8.54 11.35 1.25
CA LEU A 166 -7.23 10.81 0.86
C LEU A 166 -6.55 11.67 -0.20
N MET A 167 -7.32 12.16 -1.17
CA MET A 167 -6.84 13.09 -2.19
C MET A 167 -6.20 14.34 -1.58
N ILE A 168 -6.84 14.90 -0.54
CA ILE A 168 -6.37 16.12 0.14
C ILE A 168 -5.24 15.81 1.13
N ASP A 169 -5.40 14.81 1.97
CA ASP A 169 -4.53 14.60 3.13
C ASP A 169 -3.36 13.65 2.87
N GLY A 170 -3.43 12.85 1.81
CA GLY A 170 -2.56 11.68 1.59
C GLY A 170 -2.79 10.52 2.57
N LYS A 171 -3.68 10.68 3.56
CA LYS A 171 -4.05 9.67 4.57
C LYS A 171 -5.52 9.73 4.93
N ALA A 172 -6.11 8.58 5.26
CA ALA A 172 -7.49 8.50 5.73
C ALA A 172 -7.57 8.68 7.26
N ASN A 173 -8.64 9.32 7.73
CA ASN A 173 -9.04 9.36 9.14
C ASN A 173 -10.26 8.43 9.39
N ASN A 174 -10.44 8.00 10.64
CA ASN A 174 -11.49 7.05 11.05
C ASN A 174 -12.85 7.72 11.39
N VAL A 175 -13.23 8.78 10.68
CA VAL A 175 -14.50 9.50 10.93
C VAL A 175 -15.63 8.86 10.12
N HIS A 176 -16.63 8.28 10.78
CA HIS A 176 -17.73 7.58 10.09
C HIS A 176 -18.98 8.45 9.81
N HIS A 177 -19.10 9.62 10.47
CA HIS A 177 -20.21 10.54 10.22
C HIS A 177 -19.99 11.33 8.93
N VAL A 178 -20.89 11.16 7.96
CA VAL A 178 -20.84 11.78 6.64
C VAL A 178 -20.82 13.31 6.76
N ASN A 179 -21.67 13.88 7.63
CA ASN A 179 -21.73 15.32 7.87
C ASN A 179 -20.42 15.93 8.40
N ASN A 180 -19.75 15.25 9.34
CA ASN A 180 -18.48 15.72 9.90
C ASN A 180 -17.38 15.70 8.85
N ARG A 181 -17.39 14.68 8.00
CA ARG A 181 -16.45 14.55 6.88
C ARG A 181 -16.67 15.64 5.83
N ILE A 182 -17.91 15.89 5.43
CA ILE A 182 -18.26 16.99 4.51
C ILE A 182 -17.80 18.34 5.05
N LYS A 183 -18.01 18.60 6.35
CA LYS A 183 -17.59 19.87 6.98
C LYS A 183 -16.08 20.09 6.87
N SER A 184 -15.28 19.04 7.07
CA SER A 184 -13.82 19.12 6.92
C SER A 184 -13.40 19.36 5.47
N LEU A 185 -14.06 18.68 4.52
CA LEU A 185 -13.71 18.77 3.10
C LEU A 185 -14.13 20.10 2.46
N ASN A 186 -15.13 20.79 3.04
CA ASN A 186 -15.61 22.09 2.56
C ASN A 186 -14.56 23.21 2.69
N GLU A 187 -13.50 23.03 3.49
CA GLU A 187 -12.38 23.98 3.55
C GLU A 187 -11.59 24.01 2.24
N HIS A 188 -11.59 22.92 1.47
CA HIS A 188 -10.85 22.78 0.20
C HIS A 188 -11.75 22.99 -1.02
N PHE A 189 -13.03 22.64 -0.89
CA PHE A 189 -14.03 22.74 -1.96
C PHE A 189 -15.29 23.44 -1.43
N SER A 190 -15.36 24.76 -1.56
CA SER A 190 -16.40 25.58 -0.90
C SER A 190 -17.84 25.26 -1.32
N LEU A 191 -18.04 24.75 -2.54
CA LEU A 191 -19.35 24.33 -3.07
C LEU A 191 -19.73 22.91 -2.69
N LEU A 192 -18.82 22.15 -2.07
CA LEU A 192 -19.01 20.74 -1.75
C LEU A 192 -20.20 20.56 -0.83
N ARG A 193 -20.28 21.30 0.28
CA ARG A 193 -21.36 21.13 1.26
C ARG A 193 -22.75 21.44 0.69
N GLU A 194 -22.90 22.58 0.01
CA GLU A 194 -24.20 22.97 -0.55
C GLU A 194 -24.66 21.98 -1.64
N SER A 195 -23.73 21.45 -2.42
CA SER A 195 -24.03 20.52 -3.50
C SER A 195 -24.29 19.09 -3.02
N LEU A 196 -23.68 18.68 -1.90
CA LEU A 196 -23.89 17.38 -1.28
C LEU A 196 -25.18 17.33 -0.44
N VAL A 197 -25.41 18.33 0.40
CA VAL A 197 -26.47 18.29 1.42
C VAL A 197 -27.81 18.83 0.88
N GLY A 198 -27.76 19.62 -0.20
CA GLY A 198 -28.93 20.31 -0.75
C GLY A 198 -29.02 21.77 -0.30
N LYS A 199 -29.78 22.55 -1.06
CA LYS A 199 -29.92 24.00 -0.92
C LYS A 199 -31.05 24.36 0.03
N ASP A 200 -32.17 23.64 -0.03
CA ASP A 200 -33.34 23.90 0.82
C ASP A 200 -33.38 23.01 2.08
N GLU A 201 -34.30 23.32 2.99
CA GLU A 201 -34.43 22.57 4.25
C GLU A 201 -35.00 21.16 4.07
N GLU A 202 -35.77 20.91 3.02
CA GLU A 202 -36.35 19.59 2.76
C GLU A 202 -35.28 18.63 2.21
N GLU A 203 -34.43 19.10 1.30
CA GLU A 203 -33.25 18.36 0.83
C GLU A 203 -32.29 18.06 2.00
N LYS A 204 -32.04 19.04 2.88
CA LYS A 204 -31.21 18.84 4.08
C LYS A 204 -31.82 17.83 5.05
N LYS A 205 -33.14 17.83 5.24
CA LYS A 205 -33.84 16.83 6.07
C LYS A 205 -33.70 15.44 5.44
N ARG A 206 -33.90 15.35 4.13
CA ARG A 206 -33.75 14.09 3.39
C ARG A 206 -32.32 13.56 3.46
N PHE A 207 -31.31 14.42 3.31
CA PHE A 207 -29.91 14.02 3.44
C PHE A 207 -29.57 13.45 4.82
N ARG A 208 -30.19 13.96 5.90
CA ARG A 208 -30.01 13.43 7.27
C ARG A 208 -30.46 11.97 7.40
N LEU A 209 -31.34 11.48 6.52
CA LEU A 209 -31.75 10.07 6.53
C LEU A 209 -30.59 9.12 6.27
N LEU A 210 -29.50 9.55 5.61
CA LEU A 210 -28.30 8.73 5.44
C LEU A 210 -27.68 8.35 6.79
N ASP A 211 -27.37 9.34 7.63
CA ASP A 211 -26.81 9.10 8.96
C ASP A 211 -27.84 8.40 9.88
N SER A 212 -29.14 8.75 9.77
CA SER A 212 -30.21 8.07 10.53
C SER A 212 -30.32 6.58 10.17
N ALA A 213 -30.22 6.21 8.89
CA ALA A 213 -30.28 4.82 8.45
C ALA A 213 -29.05 4.02 8.91
N PHE A 214 -27.88 4.64 8.91
CA PHE A 214 -26.67 4.07 9.50
C PHE A 214 -26.86 3.72 10.97
N ASP A 215 -27.33 4.69 11.77
CA ASP A 215 -27.55 4.49 13.20
C ASP A 215 -28.66 3.47 13.46
N ALA A 216 -29.75 3.49 12.69
CA ALA A 216 -30.86 2.55 12.82
C ALA A 216 -30.42 1.10 12.57
N VAL A 217 -29.69 0.83 11.48
CA VAL A 217 -29.17 -0.52 11.20
C VAL A 217 -28.17 -0.96 12.27
N LYS A 218 -27.27 -0.06 12.70
CA LYS A 218 -26.28 -0.36 13.75
C LYS A 218 -26.92 -0.68 15.11
N GLN A 219 -28.01 0.01 15.44
CA GLN A 219 -28.75 -0.18 16.69
C GLN A 219 -29.86 -1.23 16.57
N ASN A 220 -30.01 -1.85 15.39
CA ASN A 220 -31.08 -2.79 15.06
C ASN A 220 -32.48 -2.21 15.36
N LYS A 221 -32.71 -0.97 14.93
CA LYS A 221 -33.97 -0.22 15.04
C LYS A 221 -34.65 -0.09 13.69
N ASP A 222 -35.97 0.02 13.71
CA ASP A 222 -36.75 0.35 12.52
C ASP A 222 -36.72 1.85 12.27
N LEU A 223 -36.52 2.21 11.01
CA LEU A 223 -36.57 3.57 10.48
C LEU A 223 -37.42 3.55 9.21
N GLU A 224 -38.58 4.20 9.27
CA GLU A 224 -39.44 4.33 8.12
C GLU A 224 -38.83 5.32 7.12
N ILE A 225 -38.63 4.87 5.89
CA ILE A 225 -38.14 5.69 4.77
C ILE A 225 -39.10 5.49 3.61
N SER A 226 -39.64 6.58 3.08
CA SER A 226 -40.55 6.52 1.93
C SER A 226 -39.79 6.12 0.66
N ALA A 227 -40.49 5.46 -0.27
CA ALA A 227 -39.93 5.13 -1.58
C ALA A 227 -39.42 6.38 -2.33
N PHE A 228 -40.12 7.51 -2.17
CA PHE A 228 -39.76 8.79 -2.77
C PHE A 228 -38.45 9.33 -2.20
N ASP A 229 -38.29 9.35 -0.87
CA ASP A 229 -37.06 9.83 -0.24
C ASP A 229 -35.87 8.94 -0.56
N ALA A 230 -36.06 7.61 -0.56
CA ALA A 230 -35.02 6.66 -0.94
C ALA A 230 -34.59 6.81 -2.41
N SER A 231 -35.55 6.97 -3.33
CA SER A 231 -35.26 7.17 -4.75
C SER A 231 -34.53 8.49 -5.00
N TRP A 232 -34.96 9.59 -4.38
CA TRP A 232 -34.26 10.86 -4.49
C TRP A 232 -32.84 10.78 -3.92
N LEU A 233 -32.66 10.14 -2.76
CA LEU A 233 -31.33 9.95 -2.16
C LEU A 233 -30.41 9.13 -3.06
N TYR A 234 -30.95 8.11 -3.73
CA TYR A 234 -30.19 7.28 -4.65
C TYR A 234 -29.65 8.12 -5.82
N GLU A 235 -30.52 8.84 -6.53
CA GLU A 235 -30.12 9.67 -7.67
C GLU A 235 -29.17 10.80 -7.26
N HIS A 236 -29.47 11.48 -6.16
CA HIS A 236 -28.64 12.57 -5.64
C HIS A 236 -27.26 12.06 -5.22
N CYS A 237 -27.19 10.95 -4.46
CA CYS A 237 -25.91 10.35 -4.09
C CYS A 237 -25.15 9.92 -5.35
N LYS A 238 -25.77 9.19 -6.27
CA LYS A 238 -25.13 8.73 -7.51
C LYS A 238 -24.48 9.88 -8.29
N PHE A 239 -25.18 11.01 -8.44
CA PHE A 239 -24.65 12.21 -9.07
C PHE A 239 -23.43 12.78 -8.32
N VAL A 240 -23.51 12.87 -6.98
CA VAL A 240 -22.42 13.35 -6.14
C VAL A 240 -21.20 12.42 -6.21
N LEU A 241 -21.40 11.11 -6.12
CA LEU A 241 -20.31 10.11 -6.21
C LEU A 241 -19.56 10.25 -7.54
N HIS A 242 -20.32 10.35 -8.64
CA HIS A 242 -19.75 10.58 -9.96
C HIS A 242 -18.96 11.89 -10.03
N THR A 243 -19.47 12.97 -9.44
CA THR A 243 -18.77 14.27 -9.41
C THR A 243 -17.46 14.18 -8.62
N ILE A 244 -17.45 13.51 -7.47
CA ILE A 244 -16.24 13.31 -6.65
C ILE A 244 -15.20 12.50 -7.43
N GLU A 245 -15.64 11.46 -8.15
CA GLU A 245 -14.78 10.65 -9.00
C GLU A 245 -14.17 11.48 -10.13
N GLN A 246 -14.98 12.26 -10.85
CA GLN A 246 -14.48 13.15 -11.92
C GLN A 246 -13.47 14.18 -11.40
N LEU A 247 -13.74 14.77 -10.24
CA LEU A 247 -12.80 15.68 -9.58
C LEU A 247 -11.47 14.97 -9.34
N TYR A 248 -11.48 13.77 -8.76
CA TYR A 248 -10.27 13.00 -8.50
C TYR A 248 -9.48 12.69 -9.78
N LEU A 249 -10.17 12.19 -10.82
CA LEU A 249 -9.56 11.87 -12.11
C LEU A 249 -8.95 13.12 -12.76
N SER A 250 -9.62 14.27 -12.66
CA SER A 250 -9.09 15.54 -13.21
C SER A 250 -7.78 15.96 -12.54
N PHE A 251 -7.67 15.78 -11.22
CA PHE A 251 -6.43 16.07 -10.50
C PHE A 251 -5.33 15.06 -10.85
N MET A 252 -5.65 13.78 -11.01
CA MET A 252 -4.68 12.79 -11.46
C MET A 252 -4.14 13.12 -12.86
N GLU A 253 -5.03 13.43 -13.80
CA GLU A 253 -4.64 13.74 -15.18
C GLU A 253 -3.81 15.04 -15.25
N GLY A 254 -4.22 16.04 -14.48
CA GLY A 254 -3.47 17.28 -14.33
C GLY A 254 -2.07 17.05 -13.75
N LEU A 255 -1.95 16.19 -12.73
CA LEU A 255 -0.65 15.85 -12.13
C LEU A 255 0.22 15.03 -13.09
N LYS A 256 -0.37 14.11 -13.85
CA LYS A 256 0.30 13.32 -14.88
C LYS A 256 0.85 14.20 -16.00
N THR A 257 0.05 15.15 -16.49
CA THR A 257 0.49 16.16 -17.46
C THR A 257 1.66 16.98 -16.91
N GLY A 258 1.60 17.40 -15.63
CA GLY A 258 2.69 18.10 -14.95
C GLY A 258 3.97 17.26 -14.85
N TYR A 259 3.83 15.97 -14.55
CA TYR A 259 4.93 15.01 -14.51
C TYR A 259 5.61 14.83 -15.87
N GLU A 260 4.84 14.65 -16.95
CA GLU A 260 5.37 14.53 -18.32
C GLU A 260 6.15 15.79 -18.75
N LYS A 261 5.64 16.99 -18.42
CA LYS A 261 6.35 18.25 -18.67
C LYS A 261 7.68 18.34 -17.90
N LEU A 262 7.76 17.81 -16.69
CA LEU A 262 9.00 17.78 -15.92
C LEU A 262 10.02 16.82 -16.53
N LEU A 263 9.59 15.63 -16.96
CA LEU A 263 10.45 14.68 -17.67
C LEU A 263 11.02 15.29 -18.95
N ALA A 264 10.18 15.92 -19.78
CA ALA A 264 10.63 16.58 -21.01
C ALA A 264 11.67 17.69 -20.74
N LYS A 265 11.53 18.44 -19.64
CA LYS A 265 12.52 19.44 -19.22
C LYS A 265 13.83 18.82 -18.71
N GLU A 266 13.77 17.67 -18.05
CA GLU A 266 14.96 16.92 -17.62
C GLU A 266 15.71 16.33 -18.81
N GLU A 267 15.00 15.77 -19.80
CA GLU A 267 15.56 15.26 -21.06
C GLU A 267 16.22 16.37 -21.89
N GLN A 268 15.58 17.54 -22.03
CA GLN A 268 16.16 18.71 -22.71
C GLN A 268 17.43 19.23 -22.00
N LYS A 269 17.49 19.15 -20.66
CA LYS A 269 18.72 19.49 -19.91
C LYS A 269 19.85 18.49 -20.13
N VAL A 270 19.54 17.21 -20.31
CA VAL A 270 20.52 16.17 -20.65
C VAL A 270 21.03 16.36 -22.09
N VAL A 271 20.14 16.68 -23.04
CA VAL A 271 20.51 16.98 -24.42
C VAL A 271 21.38 18.24 -24.52
N ASN A 272 21.04 19.33 -23.81
CA ASN A 272 21.83 20.56 -23.81
C ASN A 272 23.21 20.38 -23.12
N LYS A 273 23.30 19.55 -22.08
CA LYS A 273 24.60 19.15 -21.49
C LYS A 273 25.46 18.34 -22.46
N ASN A 274 24.85 17.59 -23.38
CA ASN A 274 25.58 16.81 -24.38
C ASN A 274 26.12 17.68 -25.54
N VAL A 275 25.66 18.94 -25.70
CA VAL A 275 26.19 19.89 -26.70
C VAL A 275 27.47 20.58 -26.21
N GLU A 276 27.64 20.79 -24.90
CA GLU A 276 28.86 21.39 -24.31
C GLU A 276 30.03 20.39 -24.17
N VAL A 277 29.79 19.08 -24.25
CA VAL A 277 30.83 18.03 -24.10
C VAL A 277 31.30 17.50 -25.47
N ALA A 278 30.79 18.03 -26.58
CA ALA A 278 31.17 17.64 -27.94
C ALA A 278 32.48 18.33 -28.43
N VAL A 279 33.53 18.31 -27.61
CA VAL A 279 34.94 18.36 -28.07
C VAL A 279 35.71 17.37 -27.21
N GLY A 280 35.80 16.12 -27.67
CA GLY A 280 36.66 15.11 -27.04
C GLY A 280 36.05 13.71 -26.99
N ASN A 281 36.25 12.96 -28.07
CA ASN A 281 36.32 11.49 -28.15
C ASN A 281 35.02 10.69 -28.03
N LEU A 282 34.39 10.52 -29.19
CA LEU A 282 33.62 9.33 -29.56
C LEU A 282 34.59 8.25 -30.06
N VAL A 283 34.89 7.24 -29.24
CA VAL A 283 34.97 5.80 -29.57
C VAL A 283 35.17 5.08 -28.22
N ALA A 284 34.09 4.55 -27.63
CA ALA A 284 34.05 3.46 -26.63
C ALA A 284 32.74 3.53 -25.85
N LYS A 285 31.60 3.19 -26.47
CA LYS A 285 30.32 3.08 -25.76
C LYS A 285 29.49 1.91 -26.28
N GLU A 286 30.07 0.72 -26.25
CA GLU A 286 29.30 -0.53 -26.29
C GLU A 286 29.92 -1.66 -25.45
N THR A 287 30.82 -1.35 -24.52
CA THR A 287 31.45 -2.37 -23.65
C THR A 287 31.65 -1.91 -22.19
N THR A 288 31.09 -0.76 -21.79
CA THR A 288 31.35 -0.13 -20.49
C THR A 288 30.16 -0.13 -19.51
N LEU A 289 29.00 -0.68 -19.90
CA LEU A 289 27.85 -0.78 -19.00
C LEU A 289 27.90 -1.96 -18.02
N SER A 290 28.79 -2.94 -18.20
CA SER A 290 28.92 -4.09 -17.27
C SER A 290 29.87 -3.79 -16.10
N ASN A 291 30.99 -3.09 -16.33
CA ASN A 291 32.03 -2.92 -15.30
C ASN A 291 31.73 -1.82 -14.26
N ALA A 292 30.93 -0.80 -14.59
CA ALA A 292 30.62 0.31 -13.66
C ALA A 292 29.53 -0.03 -12.63
N THR A 293 28.64 -0.97 -12.94
CA THR A 293 27.56 -1.45 -12.06
C THR A 293 28.06 -2.54 -11.11
N ALA A 294 28.95 -3.42 -11.57
CA ALA A 294 29.56 -4.49 -10.77
C ALA A 294 30.43 -3.94 -9.62
N SER A 295 31.14 -2.81 -9.83
CA SER A 295 32.01 -2.21 -8.81
C SER A 295 31.29 -1.64 -7.57
N GLN A 296 29.96 -1.55 -7.61
CA GLN A 296 29.15 -0.96 -6.53
C GLN A 296 28.56 -2.01 -5.58
N PHE A 297 28.63 -3.29 -5.95
CA PHE A 297 28.18 -4.43 -5.15
C PHE A 297 29.40 -5.19 -4.63
N HIS A 298 29.24 -5.86 -3.50
CA HIS A 298 30.25 -6.80 -3.03
C HIS A 298 30.27 -8.03 -3.94
N VAL A 299 31.47 -8.58 -4.14
CA VAL A 299 31.66 -9.76 -4.99
C VAL A 299 30.93 -10.96 -4.39
N PHE A 300 30.09 -11.59 -5.20
CA PHE A 300 29.43 -12.86 -4.92
C PHE A 300 29.54 -13.75 -6.17
N PRO A 301 29.84 -15.06 -6.05
CA PRO A 301 30.05 -15.95 -7.19
C PRO A 301 28.71 -16.34 -7.83
N TRP A 302 28.08 -15.41 -8.54
CA TRP A 302 26.90 -15.70 -9.34
C TRP A 302 27.27 -16.60 -10.52
N PRO A 303 26.44 -17.59 -10.90
CA PRO A 303 26.66 -18.31 -12.15
C PRO A 303 26.59 -17.35 -13.34
N GLU A 304 27.53 -17.49 -14.29
CA GLU A 304 27.66 -16.59 -15.45
C GLU A 304 26.35 -16.38 -16.19
N ARG A 305 25.53 -17.44 -16.31
CA ARG A 305 24.21 -17.41 -16.96
C ARG A 305 23.24 -16.40 -16.35
N TYR A 306 23.30 -16.17 -15.04
CA TYR A 306 22.33 -15.32 -14.32
C TYR A 306 22.94 -14.02 -13.79
N GLU A 307 24.27 -13.89 -13.80
CA GLU A 307 24.98 -12.78 -13.17
C GLU A 307 24.50 -11.40 -13.66
N THR A 308 24.37 -11.24 -14.98
CA THR A 308 23.94 -9.95 -15.57
C THR A 308 22.53 -9.56 -15.12
N ASP A 309 21.60 -10.51 -15.14
CA ASP A 309 20.21 -10.28 -14.71
C ASP A 309 20.13 -10.01 -13.20
N ILE A 310 20.91 -10.73 -12.38
CA ILE A 310 20.97 -10.51 -10.93
C ILE A 310 21.51 -9.11 -10.62
N LEU A 311 22.61 -8.71 -11.25
CA LEU A 311 23.18 -7.36 -11.07
C LEU A 311 22.20 -6.28 -11.50
N HIS A 312 21.40 -6.51 -12.55
CA HIS A 312 20.33 -5.60 -12.95
C HIS A 312 19.27 -5.46 -11.86
N VAL A 313 18.77 -6.57 -11.32
CA VAL A 313 17.78 -6.57 -10.23
C VAL A 313 18.32 -5.84 -9.00
N LEU A 314 19.57 -6.10 -8.60
CA LEU A 314 20.20 -5.42 -7.47
C LEU A 314 20.36 -3.91 -7.73
N ALA A 315 20.77 -3.53 -8.94
CA ALA A 315 20.87 -2.12 -9.34
C ALA A 315 19.49 -1.42 -9.29
N GLN A 316 18.45 -2.08 -9.78
CA GLN A 316 17.07 -1.60 -9.71
C GLN A 316 16.62 -1.39 -8.26
N ILE A 317 16.79 -2.40 -7.39
CA ILE A 317 16.44 -2.28 -5.96
C ILE A 317 17.17 -1.09 -5.34
N ARG A 318 18.46 -0.92 -5.65
CA ARG A 318 19.28 0.18 -5.10
C ARG A 318 18.75 1.54 -5.54
N GLN A 319 18.51 1.71 -6.83
CA GLN A 319 18.06 2.97 -7.42
C GLN A 319 16.67 3.38 -6.90
N GLU A 320 15.75 2.42 -6.80
CA GLU A 320 14.38 2.67 -6.37
C GLU A 320 14.29 2.91 -4.85
N ASN A 321 15.06 2.15 -4.06
CA ASN A 321 14.86 2.09 -2.61
C ASN A 321 15.90 2.82 -1.77
N ASN A 322 17.04 3.23 -2.34
CA ASN A 322 18.16 3.84 -1.62
C ASN A 322 18.48 3.14 -0.29
N PRO A 323 18.83 1.84 -0.32
CA PRO A 323 19.02 1.05 0.89
C PRO A 323 20.33 1.41 1.59
N GLU A 324 20.32 1.22 2.91
CA GLU A 324 21.53 1.26 3.73
C GLU A 324 22.35 -0.03 3.54
N GLN A 325 21.68 -1.18 3.38
CA GLN A 325 22.30 -2.48 3.15
C GLN A 325 21.37 -3.44 2.41
N MET A 326 21.93 -4.32 1.56
CA MET A 326 21.24 -5.47 0.98
C MET A 326 21.94 -6.75 1.38
N MET A 327 21.14 -7.75 1.75
CA MET A 327 21.58 -9.03 2.27
C MET A 327 20.90 -10.17 1.52
N LEU A 328 21.69 -11.11 1.02
CA LEU A 328 21.23 -12.36 0.43
C LEU A 328 20.96 -13.38 1.52
N LEU A 329 19.69 -13.73 1.65
CA LEU A 329 19.22 -14.74 2.60
C LEU A 329 19.31 -16.13 1.99
N ASN A 330 18.86 -16.29 0.74
CA ASN A 330 18.89 -17.57 0.04
C ASN A 330 18.85 -17.34 -1.48
N TYR A 331 19.14 -18.38 -2.25
CA TYR A 331 19.01 -18.36 -3.71
C TYR A 331 18.82 -19.78 -4.27
N TYR A 332 18.10 -19.88 -5.38
CA TYR A 332 17.97 -21.08 -6.20
C TYR A 332 18.35 -20.74 -7.63
N VAL A 333 19.48 -21.27 -8.08
CA VAL A 333 19.98 -21.11 -9.45
C VAL A 333 20.47 -22.47 -9.92
N SER A 334 20.44 -22.74 -11.22
CA SER A 334 21.12 -23.93 -11.77
C SER A 334 22.62 -23.85 -11.49
N ASP A 335 23.20 -24.99 -11.09
CA ASP A 335 24.66 -25.19 -11.06
C ASP A 335 25.49 -24.26 -10.17
N ALA A 336 24.96 -23.79 -9.03
CA ALA A 336 25.76 -22.97 -8.11
C ALA A 336 26.56 -23.76 -7.06
N TYR A 337 27.81 -23.35 -6.92
CA TYR A 337 28.70 -23.67 -5.80
C TYR A 337 28.90 -22.41 -4.95
N GLY A 338 28.21 -22.31 -3.80
CA GLY A 338 28.36 -21.17 -2.88
C GLY A 338 27.76 -21.43 -1.50
N LYS A 339 28.25 -20.71 -0.48
CA LYS A 339 27.65 -20.71 0.88
C LYS A 339 26.33 -19.95 0.87
N GLY A 340 25.25 -20.59 0.42
CA GLY A 340 23.90 -20.23 0.87
C GLY A 340 23.73 -20.62 2.34
N LEU A 341 22.85 -19.91 3.05
CA LEU A 341 22.44 -20.21 4.43
C LEU A 341 21.89 -21.65 4.58
N PHE A 342 21.39 -22.23 3.48
CA PHE A 342 20.89 -23.60 3.40
C PHE A 342 21.40 -24.28 2.10
N HIS A 343 22.07 -25.43 2.23
CA HIS A 343 22.71 -26.18 1.14
C HIS A 343 21.67 -27.08 0.45
N PHE A 344 21.58 -27.07 -0.89
CA PHE A 344 20.58 -27.85 -1.63
C PHE A 344 21.12 -28.45 -2.95
N PRO A 345 20.56 -29.58 -3.42
CA PRO A 345 21.10 -30.34 -4.55
C PRO A 345 20.90 -29.68 -5.92
N VAL A 346 21.72 -30.11 -6.88
CA VAL A 346 21.76 -29.67 -8.28
C VAL A 346 20.48 -30.12 -9.00
N VAL A 347 19.54 -29.20 -9.18
CA VAL A 347 18.41 -29.38 -10.08
C VAL A 347 18.48 -28.27 -11.11
N GLU A 348 18.44 -28.62 -12.40
CA GLU A 348 18.33 -27.65 -13.49
C GLU A 348 17.06 -26.80 -13.29
N ASN A 349 17.24 -25.54 -12.94
CA ASN A 349 16.20 -24.52 -12.95
C ASN A 349 16.41 -23.59 -14.15
N GLU A 350 15.45 -23.47 -15.05
CA GLU A 350 15.55 -22.50 -16.16
C GLU A 350 15.66 -21.05 -15.67
N LYS A 351 15.15 -20.77 -14.45
CA LYS A 351 15.08 -19.46 -13.82
C LYS A 351 15.84 -19.43 -12.49
N ALA A 352 16.37 -18.27 -12.15
CA ALA A 352 17.01 -17.97 -10.88
C ALA A 352 16.03 -17.32 -9.91
N GLU A 353 16.00 -17.75 -8.66
CA GLU A 353 15.26 -17.11 -7.57
C GLU A 353 16.25 -16.64 -6.50
N ILE A 354 16.16 -15.38 -6.06
CA ILE A 354 17.01 -14.84 -4.99
C ILE A 354 16.14 -14.22 -3.89
N TYR A 355 16.55 -14.39 -2.65
CA TYR A 355 15.80 -13.93 -1.48
C TYR A 355 16.61 -12.92 -0.72
N LEU A 356 16.06 -11.71 -0.55
CA LEU A 356 16.81 -10.56 -0.06
C LEU A 356 16.15 -9.96 1.17
N ALA A 357 16.98 -9.56 2.14
CA ALA A 357 16.63 -8.56 3.15
C ALA A 357 17.26 -7.22 2.77
N VAL A 358 16.44 -6.17 2.68
CA VAL A 358 16.88 -4.83 2.30
C VAL A 358 16.61 -3.86 3.43
N ILE A 359 17.69 -3.33 4.02
CA ILE A 359 17.65 -2.42 5.15
C ILE A 359 17.59 -0.99 4.64
N LYS A 360 16.62 -0.22 5.13
CA LYS A 360 16.38 1.19 4.78
C LYS A 360 16.36 2.04 6.05
N LYS A 361 16.77 3.30 5.96
CA LYS A 361 16.64 4.22 7.10
C LYS A 361 15.18 4.46 7.50
N LYS A 362 14.27 4.54 6.52
CA LYS A 362 12.82 4.62 6.73
C LYS A 362 12.13 3.66 5.76
N ILE A 363 11.29 2.78 6.29
CA ILE A 363 10.41 1.95 5.45
C ILE A 363 9.23 2.83 4.99
N GLY A 364 8.89 2.75 3.71
CA GLY A 364 7.66 3.33 3.16
C GLY A 364 6.48 2.39 3.38
N HIS A 365 5.53 2.32 2.45
CA HIS A 365 4.41 1.36 2.56
C HIS A 365 4.78 -0.06 2.12
N CYS A 366 5.82 -0.21 1.31
CA CYS A 366 6.29 -1.49 0.81
C CYS A 366 7.24 -2.17 1.81
N HIS A 367 6.77 -3.27 2.40
CA HIS A 367 7.52 -4.13 3.33
C HIS A 367 7.98 -5.43 2.66
N PHE A 368 7.39 -5.75 1.50
CA PHE A 368 7.67 -6.95 0.73
C PHE A 368 7.44 -6.67 -0.76
N ARG A 369 8.28 -7.24 -1.63
CA ARG A 369 8.10 -7.12 -3.08
C ARG A 369 8.72 -8.30 -3.81
N LYS A 370 8.05 -8.75 -4.87
CA LYS A 370 8.60 -9.64 -5.89
C LYS A 370 9.03 -8.81 -7.10
N ILE A 371 10.25 -9.00 -7.57
CA ILE A 371 10.85 -8.27 -8.71
C ILE A 371 11.34 -9.30 -9.71
N VAL A 372 10.94 -9.19 -10.96
CA VAL A 372 11.33 -10.12 -12.03
C VAL A 372 12.05 -9.35 -13.12
N TYR A 373 13.21 -9.85 -13.54
CA TYR A 373 13.96 -9.33 -14.68
C TYR A 373 14.70 -10.46 -15.36
N GLY A 374 14.52 -10.60 -16.67
CA GLY A 374 15.09 -11.69 -17.45
C GLY A 374 14.74 -13.06 -16.85
N GLY A 375 15.76 -13.88 -16.60
CA GLY A 375 15.62 -15.19 -15.96
C GLY A 375 15.55 -15.16 -14.43
N VAL A 376 15.57 -13.99 -13.79
CA VAL A 376 15.74 -13.84 -12.33
C VAL A 376 14.48 -13.30 -11.67
N THR A 377 14.11 -13.90 -10.53
CA THR A 377 13.07 -13.43 -9.62
C THR A 377 13.68 -13.13 -8.25
N ALA A 378 13.62 -11.89 -7.81
CA ALA A 378 13.98 -11.49 -6.45
C ALA A 378 12.75 -11.36 -5.55
N ILE A 379 12.79 -12.04 -4.41
CA ILE A 379 11.80 -11.94 -3.35
C ILE A 379 12.42 -11.13 -2.21
N VAL A 380 11.88 -9.95 -1.95
CA VAL A 380 12.54 -8.92 -1.15
C VAL A 380 11.71 -8.54 0.06
N ALA A 381 12.25 -8.69 1.26
CA ALA A 381 11.70 -8.10 2.48
C ALA A 381 12.43 -6.80 2.83
N PHE A 382 11.67 -5.72 3.03
CA PHE A 382 12.19 -4.41 3.41
C PHE A 382 12.05 -4.18 4.91
N MET A 383 13.14 -3.74 5.54
CA MET A 383 13.23 -3.57 6.99
C MET A 383 13.85 -2.20 7.31
N SER A 384 13.47 -1.58 8.42
CA SER A 384 14.08 -0.32 8.83
C SER A 384 15.33 -0.59 9.67
N THR A 385 16.24 0.38 9.68
CA THR A 385 17.38 0.38 10.62
C THR A 385 16.90 0.28 12.07
N ASP A 386 15.80 0.96 12.40
CA ASP A 386 15.24 0.99 13.76
C ASP A 386 14.62 -0.36 14.14
N PHE A 387 13.90 -0.99 13.21
CA PHE A 387 13.38 -2.34 13.39
C PHE A 387 14.53 -3.33 13.62
N LEU A 388 15.55 -3.28 12.78
CA LEU A 388 16.68 -4.18 12.87
C LEU A 388 17.45 -3.99 14.18
N ALA A 389 17.74 -2.75 14.57
CA ALA A 389 18.40 -2.43 15.83
C ALA A 389 17.61 -2.97 17.03
N THR A 390 16.32 -2.65 17.11
CA THR A 390 15.43 -3.09 18.21
C THR A 390 15.38 -4.61 18.28
N LYS A 391 15.28 -5.30 17.14
CA LYS A 391 15.14 -6.75 17.10
C LYS A 391 16.45 -7.48 17.39
N LEU A 392 17.59 -6.92 17.01
CA LEU A 392 18.91 -7.45 17.40
C LEU A 392 19.16 -7.31 18.90
N GLU A 393 18.77 -6.17 19.49
CA GLU A 393 18.88 -5.93 20.93
C GLU A 393 17.99 -6.88 21.74
N LEU A 394 16.80 -7.22 21.22
CA LEU A 394 15.88 -8.18 21.85
C LEU A 394 16.25 -9.65 21.59
N GLY A 395 17.33 -9.96 20.87
CA GLY A 395 17.71 -11.34 20.53
C GLY A 395 16.71 -12.04 19.61
N SER A 396 16.06 -11.29 18.70
CA SER A 396 15.11 -11.86 17.74
C SER A 396 15.81 -12.81 16.77
N ARG A 397 15.31 -14.04 16.66
CA ARG A 397 15.86 -15.08 15.76
C ARG A 397 16.09 -14.60 14.33
N PHE A 398 15.05 -14.10 13.67
CA PHE A 398 15.17 -13.66 12.28
C PHE A 398 16.25 -12.59 12.10
N SER A 399 16.20 -11.52 12.91
CA SER A 399 17.19 -10.44 12.84
C SER A 399 18.61 -10.93 13.12
N HIS A 400 18.78 -11.83 14.09
CA HIS A 400 20.07 -12.45 14.38
C HIS A 400 20.58 -13.28 13.20
N THR A 401 19.74 -14.14 12.61
CA THR A 401 20.07 -14.96 11.45
C THR A 401 20.42 -14.09 10.25
N ILE A 402 19.58 -13.13 9.86
CA ILE A 402 19.91 -12.26 8.72
C ILE A 402 21.15 -11.42 9.00
N TRP A 403 21.41 -11.01 10.23
CA TRP A 403 22.58 -10.17 10.54
C TRP A 403 23.90 -10.93 10.49
N ASN A 404 23.91 -12.16 11.03
CA ASN A 404 25.13 -12.92 11.24
C ASN A 404 25.41 -13.97 10.14
N GLU A 405 24.37 -14.46 9.48
CA GLU A 405 24.49 -15.63 8.58
C GLU A 405 24.23 -15.28 7.10
N SER A 406 23.65 -14.11 6.81
CA SER A 406 23.39 -13.71 5.42
C SER A 406 24.61 -13.09 4.73
N VAL A 407 24.59 -13.07 3.40
CA VAL A 407 25.68 -12.48 2.62
C VAL A 407 25.37 -11.03 2.26
N VAL A 408 26.23 -10.10 2.67
CA VAL A 408 26.06 -8.67 2.34
C VAL A 408 26.45 -8.42 0.88
N LEU A 409 25.46 -8.20 0.02
CA LEU A 409 25.65 -7.87 -1.40
C LEU A 409 25.91 -6.38 -1.63
N TYR A 410 25.39 -5.52 -0.76
CA TYR A 410 25.55 -4.07 -0.85
C TYR A 410 25.57 -3.45 0.53
N ARG A 411 26.47 -2.50 0.76
CA ARG A 411 26.45 -1.62 1.93
C ARG A 411 26.71 -0.19 1.47
N HIS A 412 25.83 0.73 1.86
CA HIS A 412 26.04 2.14 1.58
C HIS A 412 27.29 2.62 2.35
N PRO A 413 28.26 3.34 1.73
CA PRO A 413 29.54 3.68 2.37
C PRO A 413 29.44 4.48 3.67
N ARG A 414 28.35 5.25 3.83
CA ARG A 414 28.09 6.04 5.06
C ARG A 414 27.40 5.22 6.15
N TYR A 415 26.92 4.02 5.83
CA TYR A 415 26.23 3.16 6.77
C TYR A 415 27.26 2.35 7.56
N LYS A 416 27.47 2.75 8.81
CA LYS A 416 28.36 2.08 9.77
C LYS A 416 27.54 1.64 10.98
N PRO A 417 26.77 0.55 10.85
CA PRO A 417 25.87 0.09 11.91
C PRO A 417 26.66 -0.35 13.14
N THR A 418 26.25 0.14 14.31
CA THR A 418 26.83 -0.17 15.63
C THR A 418 25.74 -0.74 16.53
N TYR A 419 25.10 -1.81 16.06
CA TYR A 419 23.99 -2.43 16.77
C TYR A 419 24.47 -3.26 17.96
N SER A 420 23.75 -3.15 19.07
CA SER A 420 23.83 -4.14 20.14
C SER A 420 23.16 -5.43 19.64
N VAL A 421 23.90 -6.53 19.65
CA VAL A 421 23.41 -7.85 19.23
C VAL A 421 23.36 -8.74 20.45
N SER A 422 22.14 -8.96 20.97
CA SER A 422 21.92 -9.90 22.05
C SER A 422 21.80 -11.32 21.48
N PRO A 423 22.32 -12.34 22.18
CA PRO A 423 22.11 -13.72 21.76
C PRO A 423 20.63 -14.08 21.83
N VAL A 424 20.21 -15.00 20.96
CA VAL A 424 18.86 -15.56 21.00
C VAL A 424 18.69 -16.36 22.29
N ASN A 425 17.69 -16.01 23.11
CA ASN A 425 17.28 -16.85 24.23
C ASN A 425 16.42 -18.01 23.70
N TRP A 426 17.06 -19.14 23.41
CA TRP A 426 16.40 -20.31 22.81
C TRP A 426 15.37 -20.96 23.74
N HIS A 427 15.58 -20.92 25.06
CA HIS A 427 14.63 -21.45 26.04
C HIS A 427 13.32 -20.64 26.06
N ASP A 428 13.42 -19.31 26.21
CA ASP A 428 12.26 -18.41 26.17
C ASP A 428 11.56 -18.44 24.80
N THR A 429 12.34 -18.53 23.72
CA THR A 429 11.81 -18.66 22.37
C THR A 429 11.03 -19.95 22.21
N LEU A 430 11.57 -21.09 22.63
CA LEU A 430 10.89 -22.38 22.57
C LEU A 430 9.59 -22.34 23.38
N PHE A 431 9.62 -21.84 24.62
CA PHE A 431 8.43 -21.70 25.45
C PHE A 431 7.33 -20.86 24.76
N LYS A 432 7.65 -19.64 24.34
CA LYS A 432 6.68 -18.72 23.72
C LYS A 432 6.12 -19.25 22.40
N THR A 433 6.99 -19.83 21.57
CA THR A 433 6.59 -20.34 20.26
C THR A 433 5.75 -21.62 20.39
N SER A 434 6.06 -22.50 21.35
CA SER A 434 5.24 -23.68 21.63
C SER A 434 3.84 -23.33 22.11
N ILE A 435 3.68 -22.36 23.01
CA ILE A 435 2.34 -21.88 23.41
C ILE A 435 1.55 -21.36 22.19
N SER A 436 2.20 -20.57 21.34
CA SER A 436 1.58 -20.09 20.10
C SER A 436 1.22 -21.23 19.16
N TRP A 437 2.07 -22.25 19.05
CA TRP A 437 1.84 -23.41 18.20
C TRP A 437 0.68 -24.26 18.71
N THR A 438 0.62 -24.57 20.01
CA THR A 438 -0.51 -25.32 20.60
C THR A 438 -1.85 -24.66 20.28
N ARG A 439 -1.92 -23.32 20.38
CA ARG A 439 -3.13 -22.57 20.03
C ARG A 439 -3.48 -22.66 18.55
N ASN A 440 -2.50 -22.45 17.66
CA ASN A 440 -2.72 -22.47 16.22
C ASN A 440 -3.01 -23.88 15.70
N SER A 441 -2.32 -24.90 16.21
CA SER A 441 -2.57 -26.30 15.91
C SER A 441 -3.98 -26.70 16.32
N LYS A 442 -4.42 -26.32 17.54
CA LYS A 442 -5.81 -26.53 17.96
C LYS A 442 -6.81 -25.84 17.02
N LEU A 443 -6.57 -24.60 16.62
CA LEU A 443 -7.42 -23.90 15.66
C LEU A 443 -7.47 -24.61 14.29
N MET A 444 -6.35 -25.13 13.80
CA MET A 444 -6.32 -25.92 12.56
C MET A 444 -7.11 -27.23 12.71
N GLN A 445 -7.00 -27.92 13.85
CA GLN A 445 -7.78 -29.12 14.13
C GLN A 445 -9.28 -28.82 14.25
N ASP A 446 -9.66 -27.69 14.85
CA ASP A 446 -11.06 -27.26 14.94
C ASP A 446 -11.63 -26.94 13.56
N LEU A 447 -10.86 -26.24 12.71
CA LEU A 447 -11.23 -25.98 11.32
C LEU A 447 -11.32 -27.27 10.50
N LEU A 448 -10.42 -28.23 10.69
CA LEU A 448 -10.52 -29.56 10.08
C LEU A 448 -11.81 -30.27 10.52
N GLY A 449 -12.20 -30.13 11.79
CA GLY A 449 -13.47 -30.63 12.33
C GLY A 449 -14.71 -30.05 11.63
N VAL A 450 -14.65 -28.80 11.16
CA VAL A 450 -15.74 -28.20 10.36
C VAL A 450 -15.97 -28.94 9.05
N PHE A 451 -14.95 -29.53 8.43
CA PHE A 451 -15.11 -30.35 7.22
C PHE A 451 -15.76 -31.71 7.50
N ALA A 452 -15.75 -32.18 8.75
CA ALA A 452 -16.46 -33.38 9.18
C ALA A 452 -17.92 -33.09 9.58
N PHE A 453 -18.32 -31.82 9.70
CA PHE A 453 -19.68 -31.44 10.03
C PHE A 453 -20.60 -31.64 8.82
N GLU A 454 -21.65 -32.44 8.99
CA GLU A 454 -22.61 -32.79 7.91
C GLU A 454 -23.31 -31.57 7.30
N GLY A 455 -23.41 -30.45 8.03
CA GLY A 455 -24.03 -29.22 7.53
C GLY A 455 -23.16 -28.38 6.59
N LEU A 456 -21.87 -28.72 6.39
CA LEU A 456 -21.04 -28.02 5.41
C LEU A 456 -21.30 -28.58 4.00
N THR A 457 -22.17 -27.90 3.25
CA THR A 457 -22.57 -28.33 1.90
C THR A 457 -22.12 -27.38 0.78
N SER A 458 -21.51 -26.24 1.13
CA SER A 458 -21.11 -25.21 0.15
C SER A 458 -19.62 -25.34 -0.21
N PRO A 459 -19.29 -25.63 -1.49
CA PRO A 459 -17.91 -25.59 -1.99
C PRO A 459 -17.23 -24.22 -1.80
N GLN A 460 -18.00 -23.14 -1.89
CA GLN A 460 -17.51 -21.78 -1.66
C GLN A 460 -16.98 -21.60 -0.22
N LEU A 461 -17.75 -22.08 0.77
CA LEU A 461 -17.31 -22.06 2.18
C LEU A 461 -16.15 -23.03 2.42
N ALA A 462 -16.17 -24.19 1.77
CA ALA A 462 -15.08 -25.16 1.85
C ALA A 462 -13.75 -24.54 1.41
N VAL A 463 -13.71 -23.89 0.25
CA VAL A 463 -12.52 -23.19 -0.27
C VAL A 463 -12.08 -22.04 0.64
N LEU A 464 -13.03 -21.29 1.22
CA LEU A 464 -12.71 -20.26 2.20
C LEU A 464 -12.01 -20.86 3.44
N PHE A 465 -12.51 -21.98 3.98
CA PHE A 465 -11.89 -22.63 5.13
C PHE A 465 -10.53 -23.26 4.81
N LEU A 466 -10.35 -23.83 3.61
CA LEU A 466 -9.04 -24.30 3.14
C LEU A 466 -8.02 -23.16 3.01
N ASN A 467 -8.45 -21.99 2.54
CA ASN A 467 -7.63 -20.77 2.50
C ASN A 467 -7.21 -20.34 3.91
N GLN A 468 -8.13 -20.36 4.88
CA GLN A 468 -7.81 -20.06 6.28
C GLN A 468 -6.85 -21.09 6.90
N LEU A 469 -7.07 -22.38 6.67
CA LEU A 469 -6.14 -23.45 7.09
C LEU A 469 -4.72 -23.20 6.54
N THR A 470 -4.63 -22.91 5.24
CA THR A 470 -3.37 -22.57 4.56
C THR A 470 -2.70 -21.35 5.22
N SER A 471 -3.45 -20.28 5.48
CA SER A 471 -2.92 -19.06 6.08
C SER A 471 -2.40 -19.29 7.51
N ILE A 472 -3.15 -20.03 8.33
CA ILE A 472 -2.73 -20.36 9.71
C ILE A 472 -1.47 -21.22 9.70
N GLY A 473 -1.43 -22.25 8.83
CA GLY A 473 -0.29 -23.14 8.66
C GLY A 473 0.98 -22.39 8.24
N LEU A 474 0.89 -21.57 7.18
CA LEU A 474 2.00 -20.78 6.67
C LEU A 474 2.57 -19.81 7.70
N CYS A 475 1.70 -19.03 8.36
CA CYS A 475 2.12 -18.06 9.37
C CYS A 475 2.76 -18.76 10.57
N SER A 476 2.20 -19.90 11.00
CA SER A 476 2.76 -20.71 12.09
C SER A 476 4.14 -21.25 11.72
N TYR A 477 4.28 -21.83 10.52
CA TYR A 477 5.55 -22.36 10.02
C TYR A 477 6.62 -21.27 9.94
N LEU A 478 6.33 -20.12 9.30
CA LEU A 478 7.30 -19.01 9.19
C LEU A 478 7.72 -18.47 10.56
N TYR A 479 6.77 -18.33 11.49
CA TYR A 479 7.08 -17.87 12.83
C TYR A 479 7.90 -18.90 13.63
N LEU A 480 7.60 -20.19 13.49
CA LEU A 480 8.32 -21.27 14.16
C LEU A 480 9.70 -21.50 13.58
N ARG A 481 9.83 -21.51 12.25
CA ARG A 481 11.08 -21.83 11.57
C ARG A 481 12.08 -20.68 11.55
N ILE A 482 11.60 -19.46 11.25
CA ILE A 482 12.45 -18.30 10.99
C ILE A 482 12.28 -17.22 12.07
N GLY A 483 11.10 -17.14 12.69
CA GLY A 483 10.75 -16.07 13.63
C GLY A 483 10.29 -14.78 12.96
N TYR A 484 9.94 -14.82 11.66
CA TYR A 484 9.44 -13.66 10.93
C TYR A 484 8.52 -14.07 9.78
N ALA A 485 7.34 -13.45 9.75
CA ALA A 485 6.42 -13.46 8.62
C ALA A 485 6.21 -12.01 8.14
N PRO A 486 6.46 -11.70 6.86
CA PRO A 486 6.19 -10.39 6.29
C PRO A 486 4.72 -9.96 6.47
N MET A 487 4.49 -8.70 6.83
CA MET A 487 3.14 -8.16 7.01
C MET A 487 2.52 -7.70 5.69
N ASN A 488 1.18 -7.79 5.59
CA ASN A 488 0.39 -7.34 4.44
C ASN A 488 0.76 -8.01 3.10
N VAL A 489 1.20 -9.26 3.17
CA VAL A 489 1.64 -10.05 2.01
C VAL A 489 0.54 -11.04 1.59
N THR A 490 0.47 -11.37 0.31
CA THR A 490 -0.49 -12.37 -0.19
C THR A 490 -0.08 -13.78 0.27
N ILE A 491 -1.02 -14.73 0.27
CA ILE A 491 -0.69 -16.13 0.62
C ILE A 491 0.31 -16.71 -0.39
N ALA A 492 0.14 -16.44 -1.68
CA ALA A 492 1.10 -16.81 -2.73
C ALA A 492 2.52 -16.29 -2.43
N ASP A 493 2.63 -15.01 -2.08
CA ASP A 493 3.91 -14.39 -1.75
C ASP A 493 4.51 -14.94 -0.44
N LEU A 494 3.67 -15.34 0.53
CA LEU A 494 4.15 -16.03 1.74
C LEU A 494 4.67 -17.42 1.42
N VAL A 495 4.02 -18.17 0.53
CA VAL A 495 4.54 -19.45 0.01
C VAL A 495 5.90 -19.21 -0.63
N ASP A 496 6.04 -18.23 -1.52
CA ASP A 496 7.35 -17.88 -2.09
C ASP A 496 8.35 -17.51 -0.99
N TRP A 497 7.95 -16.76 0.04
CA TRP A 497 8.85 -16.38 1.14
C TRP A 497 9.31 -17.57 1.99
N THR A 498 8.54 -18.66 2.08
CA THR A 498 9.00 -19.87 2.80
C THR A 498 10.28 -20.48 2.21
N CYS A 499 10.54 -20.21 0.94
CA CYS A 499 11.73 -20.67 0.23
C CYS A 499 13.04 -20.02 0.72
N ILE A 500 13.00 -19.07 1.67
CA ILE A 500 14.21 -18.72 2.41
C ILE A 500 14.72 -19.88 3.28
N CYS A 501 13.87 -20.86 3.59
CA CYS A 501 14.24 -22.09 4.28
C CYS A 501 14.47 -23.25 3.31
N ASP A 502 13.43 -23.68 2.61
CA ASP A 502 13.44 -24.78 1.65
C ASP A 502 12.22 -24.69 0.71
N LYS A 503 12.19 -25.50 -0.34
CA LYS A 503 11.10 -25.50 -1.33
C LYS A 503 9.88 -26.34 -0.94
N LYS A 504 9.84 -27.00 0.23
CA LYS A 504 8.80 -27.99 0.57
C LYS A 504 7.39 -27.43 0.44
N VAL A 505 7.16 -26.21 0.94
CA VAL A 505 5.84 -25.56 0.89
C VAL A 505 5.47 -25.16 -0.53
N LYS A 506 6.43 -24.65 -1.32
CA LYS A 506 6.20 -24.32 -2.73
C LYS A 506 5.89 -25.57 -3.55
N GLU A 507 6.61 -26.66 -3.30
CA GLU A 507 6.41 -27.97 -3.93
C GLU A 507 5.07 -28.61 -3.54
N PHE A 508 4.60 -28.39 -2.31
CA PHE A 508 3.27 -28.84 -1.86
C PHE A 508 2.14 -28.25 -2.72
N TYR A 509 2.29 -27.01 -3.18
CA TYR A 509 1.32 -26.34 -4.06
C TYR A 509 1.60 -26.55 -5.56
N THR A 510 2.55 -27.43 -5.93
CA THR A 510 2.72 -27.85 -7.32
C THR A 510 1.55 -28.76 -7.72
N ALA A 511 0.72 -28.28 -8.64
CA ALA A 511 -0.48 -28.98 -9.06
C ALA A 511 -0.16 -30.31 -9.76
N ARG A 512 -0.88 -31.37 -9.38
CA ARG A 512 -0.80 -32.71 -10.02
C ARG A 512 -1.96 -32.97 -10.99
N SER A 513 -2.92 -32.05 -11.04
CA SER A 513 -4.10 -32.08 -11.91
C SER A 513 -4.58 -30.66 -12.17
N GLU A 514 -5.36 -30.48 -13.25
CA GLU A 514 -5.99 -29.20 -13.58
C GLU A 514 -6.92 -28.69 -12.46
N VAL A 515 -7.66 -29.60 -11.82
CA VAL A 515 -8.54 -29.25 -10.69
C VAL A 515 -7.74 -28.72 -9.50
N GLU A 516 -6.59 -29.32 -9.21
CA GLU A 516 -5.71 -28.89 -8.14
C GLU A 516 -5.01 -27.57 -8.47
N GLU A 517 -4.69 -27.32 -9.74
CA GLU A 517 -4.16 -26.03 -10.19
C GLU A 517 -5.16 -24.90 -9.93
N ILE A 518 -6.43 -25.12 -10.31
CA ILE A 518 -7.51 -24.16 -10.06
C ILE A 518 -7.72 -23.98 -8.56
N LEU A 519 -7.74 -25.06 -7.77
CA LEU A 519 -7.87 -24.98 -6.32
C LEU A 519 -6.71 -24.17 -5.72
N ASN A 520 -5.47 -24.49 -6.05
CA ASN A 520 -4.29 -23.79 -5.52
C ASN A 520 -4.33 -22.30 -5.87
N ALA A 521 -4.76 -21.96 -7.10
CA ALA A 521 -4.95 -20.56 -7.50
C ALA A 521 -6.00 -19.85 -6.61
N GLU A 522 -7.09 -20.51 -6.21
CA GLU A 522 -8.04 -19.94 -5.26
C GLU A 522 -7.48 -19.87 -3.83
N LEU A 523 -6.83 -20.93 -3.34
CA LEU A 523 -6.30 -20.98 -1.97
C LEU A 523 -5.21 -19.92 -1.72
N LEU A 524 -4.44 -19.57 -2.75
CA LEU A 524 -3.36 -18.60 -2.62
C LEU A 524 -3.80 -17.14 -2.81
N LYS A 525 -5.08 -16.89 -3.13
CA LYS A 525 -5.64 -15.52 -3.19
C LYS A 525 -5.76 -14.90 -1.81
N GLN A 526 -5.71 -13.57 -1.80
CA GLN A 526 -5.99 -12.80 -0.59
C GLN A 526 -7.51 -12.71 -0.34
N MET A 527 -8.06 -13.66 0.41
CA MET A 527 -9.47 -13.67 0.81
C MET A 527 -9.65 -12.83 2.09
N LYS A 528 -9.93 -11.53 1.96
CA LYS A 528 -10.22 -10.64 3.11
C LYS A 528 -11.64 -10.86 3.65
N GLY A 529 -12.00 -12.11 3.94
CA GLY A 529 -13.37 -12.52 4.31
C GLY A 529 -14.39 -12.38 3.17
N ARG A 530 -13.93 -12.34 1.91
CA ARG A 530 -14.78 -12.31 0.71
C ARG A 530 -14.62 -13.62 -0.03
N VAL A 531 -15.73 -14.18 -0.48
CA VAL A 531 -15.74 -15.32 -1.40
C VAL A 531 -16.12 -14.80 -2.76
N TYR A 532 -15.23 -14.99 -3.74
CA TYR A 532 -15.53 -14.71 -5.14
C TYR A 532 -16.36 -15.87 -5.70
N GLU A 533 -17.05 -15.65 -6.82
CA GLU A 533 -17.71 -16.73 -7.53
C GLU A 533 -16.68 -17.82 -7.85
N LEU A 534 -16.99 -19.04 -7.46
CA LEU A 534 -16.06 -20.15 -7.55
C LEU A 534 -16.00 -20.66 -9.00
N PRO A 535 -14.82 -20.95 -9.55
CA PRO A 535 -14.72 -21.57 -10.87
C PRO A 535 -15.60 -22.81 -10.98
N SER A 536 -16.28 -22.98 -12.13
CA SER A 536 -17.21 -24.10 -12.36
C SER A 536 -16.63 -25.48 -12.01
N PRO A 537 -15.35 -25.79 -12.32
CA PRO A 537 -14.77 -27.08 -11.95
C PRO A 537 -14.76 -27.34 -10.44
N LEU A 538 -14.54 -26.31 -9.61
CA LEU A 538 -14.53 -26.46 -8.15
C LEU A 538 -15.95 -26.44 -7.57
N ALA A 539 -16.88 -25.71 -8.17
CA ALA A 539 -18.27 -25.64 -7.72
C ALA A 539 -19.03 -26.96 -7.89
N GLN A 540 -18.54 -27.85 -8.75
CA GLN A 540 -19.11 -29.16 -9.03
C GLN A 540 -18.44 -30.31 -8.24
N LEU A 541 -17.40 -30.01 -7.44
CA LEU A 541 -16.71 -31.04 -6.67
C LEU A 541 -17.52 -31.50 -5.47
N ASP A 542 -17.36 -32.77 -5.15
CA ASP A 542 -17.91 -33.36 -3.94
C ASP A 542 -17.20 -32.83 -2.68
N MET A 543 -17.94 -32.71 -1.58
CA MET A 543 -17.40 -32.27 -0.28
C MET A 543 -16.31 -33.19 0.26
N ASP A 544 -16.30 -34.47 -0.13
CA ASP A 544 -15.24 -35.43 0.21
C ASP A 544 -13.87 -35.01 -0.34
N TYR A 545 -13.84 -34.36 -1.51
CA TYR A 545 -12.59 -33.82 -2.07
C TYR A 545 -12.03 -32.71 -1.17
N PHE A 546 -12.88 -31.77 -0.76
CA PHE A 546 -12.47 -30.68 0.12
C PHE A 546 -12.08 -31.19 1.51
N ARG A 547 -12.76 -32.21 2.04
CA ARG A 547 -12.40 -32.85 3.31
C ARG A 547 -11.03 -33.52 3.24
N SER A 548 -10.75 -34.24 2.15
CA SER A 548 -9.44 -34.84 1.90
C SER A 548 -8.34 -33.79 1.83
N LYS A 549 -8.59 -32.69 1.09
CA LYS A 549 -7.65 -31.56 0.99
C LYS A 549 -7.44 -30.81 2.31
N ALA A 550 -8.47 -30.64 3.12
CA ALA A 550 -8.35 -30.04 4.45
C ALA A 550 -7.40 -30.86 5.35
N LYS A 551 -7.55 -32.19 5.31
CA LYS A 551 -6.67 -33.11 6.04
C LYS A 551 -5.24 -33.03 5.52
N GLU A 552 -5.03 -33.08 4.21
CA GLU A 552 -3.71 -33.00 3.59
C GLU A 552 -2.96 -31.71 3.99
N ILE A 553 -3.63 -30.54 3.90
CA ILE A 553 -3.05 -29.24 4.31
C ILE A 553 -2.73 -29.24 5.81
N THR A 554 -3.63 -29.77 6.64
CA THR A 554 -3.45 -29.79 8.09
C THR A 554 -2.26 -30.66 8.49
N ASP A 555 -2.22 -31.90 8.00
CA ASP A 555 -1.16 -32.86 8.28
C ASP A 555 0.21 -32.31 7.82
N PHE A 556 0.25 -31.70 6.63
CA PHE A 556 1.47 -31.09 6.09
C PHE A 556 2.04 -29.98 6.98
N PHE A 557 1.21 -29.01 7.37
CA PHE A 557 1.70 -27.90 8.20
C PHE A 557 1.98 -28.31 9.64
N VAL A 558 1.24 -29.28 10.19
CA VAL A 558 1.54 -29.85 11.51
C VAL A 558 2.92 -30.48 11.52
N ASP A 559 3.24 -31.33 10.53
CA ASP A 559 4.55 -31.95 10.41
C ASP A 559 5.69 -30.91 10.28
N LEU A 560 5.52 -29.90 9.41
CA LEU A 560 6.52 -28.82 9.27
C LEU A 560 6.73 -28.01 10.55
N CYS A 561 5.65 -27.73 11.28
CA CYS A 561 5.71 -26.98 12.53
C CYS A 561 6.39 -27.82 13.64
N ASP A 562 6.08 -29.11 13.73
CA ASP A 562 6.68 -30.03 14.69
C ASP A 562 8.19 -30.25 14.40
N GLN A 563 8.58 -30.34 13.13
CA GLN A 563 10.00 -30.33 12.74
C GLN A 563 10.71 -29.04 13.18
N SER A 564 10.01 -27.90 13.11
CA SER A 564 10.54 -26.61 13.54
C SER A 564 10.67 -26.50 15.06
N ILE A 565 9.75 -27.08 15.83
CA ILE A 565 9.83 -27.21 17.29
C ILE A 565 11.05 -28.07 17.67
N ARG A 566 11.22 -29.25 17.06
CA ARG A 566 12.38 -30.13 17.31
C ARG A 566 13.71 -29.43 17.04
N TYR A 567 13.76 -28.62 15.99
CA TYR A 567 14.93 -27.78 15.72
C TYR A 567 15.23 -26.79 16.85
N MET A 568 14.20 -26.17 17.44
CA MET A 568 14.38 -25.27 18.59
C MET A 568 14.73 -26.00 19.87
N GLU A 569 14.18 -27.20 20.13
CA GLU A 569 14.59 -28.05 21.24
C GLU A 569 16.10 -28.34 21.19
N LEU A 570 16.60 -28.75 20.02
CA LEU A 570 18.03 -28.98 19.79
C LEU A 570 18.89 -27.74 20.03
N LYS A 571 18.40 -26.55 19.67
CA LYS A 571 19.10 -25.28 19.91
C LYS A 571 19.03 -24.80 21.37
N SER A 572 17.99 -25.19 22.09
CA SER A 572 17.78 -24.83 23.50
C SER A 572 18.44 -25.80 24.48
N GLU A 573 18.84 -26.99 24.02
CA GLU A 573 19.31 -28.11 24.84
C GLU A 573 18.27 -28.61 25.87
N VAL A 574 16.99 -28.26 25.69
CA VAL A 574 15.87 -28.64 26.57
C VAL A 574 14.74 -29.22 25.73
N LYS A 575 14.06 -30.25 26.23
CA LYS A 575 12.87 -30.83 25.57
C LYS A 575 11.62 -30.06 25.95
N LEU A 576 10.65 -29.94 25.04
CA LEU A 576 9.43 -29.18 25.30
C LEU A 576 8.66 -29.67 26.54
N ASN A 577 8.65 -30.99 26.76
CA ASN A 577 7.98 -31.62 27.90
C ASN A 577 8.61 -31.28 29.26
N GLU A 578 9.76 -30.60 29.28
CA GLU A 578 10.46 -30.15 30.49
C GLU A 578 10.23 -28.64 30.77
N ILE A 579 9.56 -27.92 29.85
CA ILE A 579 9.34 -26.46 29.92
C ILE A 579 7.87 -26.11 30.15
N ILE A 580 6.95 -26.92 29.62
CA ILE A 580 5.50 -26.85 29.89
C ILE A 580 5.21 -27.66 31.15
#